data_AF-A0A1X7GT83-F1
#
_entry.id   AF-A0A1X7GT83-F1
#
_cell.length_a   1.000
_cell.length_b   1.000
_cell.length_c   1.000
_cell.angle_alpha   90.00
_cell.angle_beta   90.00
_cell.angle_gamma   90.00
#
_symmetry.space_group_name_H-M   'P 1'
#
loop_
_entity.id
_entity.type
_entity.pdbx_description
1 polymer ?
#
loop_
_entity_poly.entity_id
_entity_poly.type
_entity_poly.pdbx_seq_one_letter_code
_entity_poly.pdbx_strand_id
1 'polypeptide(L)'
;MKKTSFITLVFFILSISNSLAEKIILSSCENNKDGFLKNEYILDLEQSLMIRNYVFNDKTFKQYRITDLTVKKKNKIERLIYKDGNKILTEKLGYPQFYTQLVFEENNPEIKIKTVINNEEGIDLLSTCKKIERFKKES
;
A
#
# COMPACT_ATOMS: atom_id res chain seq x y z
N MET A 1 -62.25 -29.15 2.68
CA MET A 1 -61.29 -28.69 3.72
C MET A 1 -60.79 -27.30 3.34
N LYS A 2 -60.91 -26.33 4.27
CA LYS A 2 -60.66 -24.88 4.11
C LYS A 2 -59.17 -24.60 3.79
N LYS A 3 -58.84 -23.81 2.75
CA LYS A 3 -58.41 -22.39 2.76
C LYS A 3 -57.34 -22.06 3.82
N THR A 4 -56.10 -21.79 3.41
CA THR A 4 -55.52 -20.43 3.26
C THR A 4 -54.07 -20.47 2.75
N SER A 5 -53.80 -19.62 1.76
CA SER A 5 -52.49 -19.17 1.29
C SER A 5 -51.74 -18.40 2.38
N PHE A 6 -50.41 -18.56 2.49
CA PHE A 6 -49.55 -17.52 3.05
C PHE A 6 -48.14 -17.54 2.44
N ILE A 7 -47.87 -16.47 1.70
CA ILE A 7 -46.57 -15.97 1.25
C ILE A 7 -45.74 -15.55 2.47
N THR A 8 -44.46 -15.94 2.52
CA THR A 8 -43.34 -15.18 3.14
C THR A 8 -42.06 -15.73 2.48
N LEU A 9 -41.45 -15.09 1.46
CA LEU A 9 -40.76 -13.79 1.41
C LEU A 9 -39.82 -13.57 2.60
N VAL A 10 -38.57 -13.20 2.28
CA VAL A 10 -37.46 -12.78 3.16
C VAL A 10 -36.72 -13.99 3.77
N PHE A 11 -35.48 -14.31 3.41
CA PHE A 11 -34.27 -13.50 3.59
C PHE A 11 -33.39 -13.51 2.33
N PHE A 12 -33.64 -12.56 1.43
CA PHE A 12 -32.59 -12.03 0.56
C PHE A 12 -31.92 -10.88 1.33
N ILE A 13 -31.24 -11.20 2.44
CA ILE A 13 -30.23 -10.29 2.97
C ILE A 13 -28.91 -10.79 2.40
N LEU A 14 -28.73 -10.59 1.09
CA LEU A 14 -27.40 -10.29 0.61
C LEU A 14 -27.02 -9.02 1.35
N SER A 15 -26.24 -9.17 2.40
CA SER A 15 -25.54 -8.06 3.02
C SER A 15 -24.75 -7.41 1.89
N ILE A 16 -25.27 -6.33 1.32
CA ILE A 16 -24.47 -5.37 0.58
C ILE A 16 -23.60 -4.74 1.67
N SER A 17 -22.53 -5.44 2.03
CA SER A 17 -21.43 -4.79 2.72
C SER A 17 -20.95 -3.76 1.71
N ASN A 18 -21.28 -2.49 1.96
CA ASN A 18 -20.70 -1.37 1.25
C ASN A 18 -19.19 -1.47 1.48
N SER A 19 -18.48 -2.21 0.63
CA SER A 19 -17.03 -2.12 0.58
C SER A 19 -16.79 -0.74 0.01
N LEU A 20 -16.52 0.21 0.90
CA LEU A 20 -15.97 1.50 0.52
C LEU A 20 -14.64 1.21 -0.16
N ALA A 21 -14.70 1.07 -1.47
CA ALA A 21 -13.53 0.98 -2.31
C ALA A 21 -12.79 2.30 -2.17
N GLU A 22 -11.67 2.22 -1.47
CA GLU A 22 -10.91 3.39 -1.08
C GLU A 22 -9.51 3.32 -1.70
N LYS A 23 -9.13 4.40 -2.39
CA LYS A 23 -7.77 4.59 -2.90
C LYS A 23 -7.11 5.70 -2.13
N ILE A 24 -5.90 5.43 -1.64
CA ILE A 24 -5.07 6.42 -0.94
C ILE A 24 -3.83 6.67 -1.78
N ILE A 25 -3.59 7.92 -2.15
CA ILE A 25 -2.42 8.34 -2.91
C ILE A 25 -1.53 9.18 -2.01
N LEU A 26 -0.33 8.67 -1.74
CA LEU A 26 0.74 9.43 -1.11
C LEU A 26 1.71 9.89 -2.18
N SER A 27 1.86 11.19 -2.37
CA SER A 27 2.68 11.79 -3.43
C SER A 27 3.72 12.76 -2.90
N SER A 28 4.70 13.07 -3.75
CA SER A 28 5.85 13.92 -3.41
C SER A 28 6.58 13.42 -2.16
N CYS A 29 6.86 12.10 -2.13
CA CYS A 29 7.49 11.43 -1.01
C CYS A 29 9.01 11.58 -1.04
N GLU A 30 9.56 12.18 0.01
CA GLU A 30 10.99 12.39 0.17
C GLU A 30 11.61 11.25 0.99
N ASN A 31 12.89 11.00 0.76
CA ASN A 31 13.66 9.96 1.45
C ASN A 31 15.01 10.55 1.86
N ASN A 32 15.52 10.14 3.01
CA ASN A 32 16.76 10.71 3.55
C ASN A 32 18.02 10.22 2.80
N LYS A 33 17.95 9.05 2.16
CA LYS A 33 19.08 8.41 1.44
C LYS A 33 19.03 8.72 -0.05
N ASP A 34 17.84 8.62 -0.65
CA ASP A 34 17.65 8.67 -2.10
C ASP A 34 16.91 9.92 -2.57
N GLY A 35 17.35 10.47 -3.71
CA GLY A 35 16.70 11.61 -4.35
C GLY A 35 15.81 11.21 -5.54
N PHE A 36 14.61 11.78 -5.57
CA PHE A 36 13.58 11.48 -6.58
C PHE A 36 13.06 12.74 -7.27
N LEU A 37 12.78 12.63 -8.57
CA LEU A 37 11.95 13.61 -9.31
C LEU A 37 10.46 13.33 -9.11
N LYS A 38 10.10 12.05 -8.95
CA LYS A 38 8.77 11.58 -8.59
C LYS A 38 8.90 10.38 -7.66
N ASN A 39 8.12 10.33 -6.60
CA ASN A 39 7.99 9.17 -5.72
C ASN A 39 6.58 9.20 -5.14
N GLU A 40 5.77 8.22 -5.55
CA GLU A 40 4.34 8.16 -5.29
C GLU A 40 3.94 6.74 -4.97
N TYR A 41 3.07 6.58 -3.99
CA TYR A 41 2.50 5.32 -3.54
C TYR A 41 0.98 5.41 -3.68
N ILE A 42 0.39 4.42 -4.34
CA ILE A 42 -1.05 4.31 -4.54
C ILE A 42 -1.48 3.02 -3.84
N LEU A 43 -2.27 3.15 -2.78
CA LEU A 43 -2.88 2.04 -2.06
C LEU A 43 -4.30 1.87 -2.57
N ASP A 44 -4.58 0.75 -3.21
CA ASP A 44 -5.92 0.34 -3.60
C ASP A 44 -6.43 -0.69 -2.59
N LEU A 45 -7.27 -0.23 -1.65
CA LEU A 45 -7.76 -1.06 -0.56
C LEU A 45 -8.85 -2.05 -1.03
N GLU A 46 -9.53 -1.77 -2.15
CA GLU A 46 -10.49 -2.69 -2.77
C GLU A 46 -9.75 -3.89 -3.35
N GLN A 47 -8.65 -3.64 -4.07
CA GLN A 47 -7.85 -4.68 -4.71
C GLN A 47 -6.77 -5.28 -3.81
N SER A 48 -6.59 -4.76 -2.59
CA SER A 48 -5.49 -5.15 -1.70
C SER A 48 -4.12 -5.02 -2.37
N LEU A 49 -3.93 -3.95 -3.15
CA LEU A 49 -2.73 -3.73 -3.96
C LEU A 49 -2.10 -2.36 -3.65
N MET A 50 -0.77 -2.33 -3.56
CA MET A 50 0.02 -1.10 -3.56
C MET A 50 0.81 -0.99 -4.85
N ILE A 51 0.78 0.18 -5.47
CA ILE A 51 1.60 0.54 -6.62
C ILE A 51 2.50 1.71 -6.23
N ARG A 52 3.82 1.54 -6.37
CA ARG A 52 4.80 2.62 -6.24
C ARG A 52 5.31 3.02 -7.60
N ASN A 53 5.17 4.30 -7.94
CA ASN A 53 5.74 4.91 -9.14
C ASN A 53 6.84 5.89 -8.74
N TYR A 54 8.07 5.66 -9.19
CA TYR A 54 9.16 6.56 -8.87
C TYR A 54 10.14 6.78 -10.02
N VAL A 55 10.74 7.97 -10.01
CA VAL A 55 11.76 8.42 -10.95
C VAL A 55 12.91 8.99 -10.15
N PHE A 56 14.09 8.38 -10.27
CA PHE A 56 15.30 8.89 -9.62
C PHE A 56 15.73 10.24 -10.21
N ASN A 57 16.28 11.11 -9.38
CA ASN A 57 17.06 12.24 -9.88
C ASN A 57 18.40 11.77 -10.48
N ASP A 58 19.08 12.63 -11.22
CA ASP A 58 20.31 12.23 -11.93
C ASP A 58 21.44 11.82 -11.00
N LYS A 59 21.53 12.42 -9.81
CA LYS A 59 22.55 12.06 -8.80
C LYS A 59 22.37 10.61 -8.35
N THR A 60 21.18 10.26 -7.88
CA THR A 60 20.84 8.93 -7.35
C THR A 60 20.89 7.87 -8.45
N PHE A 61 20.37 8.20 -9.64
CA PHE A 61 20.40 7.27 -10.78
C PHE A 61 21.83 6.93 -11.20
N LYS A 62 22.71 7.93 -11.34
CA LYS A 62 24.12 7.71 -11.68
C LYS A 62 24.83 6.87 -10.62
N GLN A 63 24.60 7.16 -9.34
CA GLN A 63 25.20 6.41 -8.24
C GLN A 63 24.84 4.92 -8.30
N TYR A 64 23.55 4.58 -8.43
CA TYR A 64 23.13 3.18 -8.49
C TYR A 64 23.54 2.49 -9.79
N ARG A 65 23.59 3.21 -10.91
CA ARG A 65 24.01 2.64 -12.20
C ARG A 65 25.48 2.23 -12.24
N ILE A 66 26.32 2.79 -11.37
CA ILE A 66 27.73 2.37 -11.23
C ILE A 66 27.81 0.94 -10.69
N THR A 67 26.97 0.59 -9.72
CA THR A 67 26.98 -0.74 -9.08
C THR A 67 26.05 -1.74 -9.75
N ASP A 68 24.97 -1.28 -10.38
CA ASP A 68 23.97 -2.12 -11.03
C ASP A 68 23.53 -1.53 -12.38
N LEU A 69 23.94 -2.18 -13.46
CA LEU A 69 23.64 -1.77 -14.84
C LEU A 69 22.17 -1.94 -15.22
N THR A 70 21.41 -2.73 -14.46
CA THR A 70 19.98 -3.00 -14.72
C THR A 70 19.07 -1.90 -14.19
N VAL A 71 19.60 -1.01 -13.35
CA VAL A 71 18.86 0.11 -12.75
C VAL A 71 18.26 0.98 -13.85
N LYS A 72 16.94 1.18 -13.77
CA LYS A 72 16.20 2.10 -14.63
C LYS A 72 15.97 3.42 -13.89
N LYS A 73 15.93 4.53 -14.64
CA LYS A 73 15.64 5.85 -14.06
C LYS A 73 14.17 5.97 -13.62
N LYS A 74 13.24 5.38 -14.37
CA LYS A 74 11.80 5.32 -14.11
C LYS A 74 11.41 3.89 -13.77
N ASN A 75 10.72 3.70 -12.65
CA ASN A 75 10.36 2.40 -12.11
C ASN A 75 8.90 2.38 -11.65
N LYS A 76 8.33 1.18 -11.67
CA LYS A 76 7.02 0.83 -11.12
C LYS A 76 7.17 -0.45 -10.33
N ILE A 77 6.66 -0.47 -9.10
CA ILE A 77 6.63 -1.65 -8.24
C ILE A 77 5.19 -1.88 -7.82
N GLU A 78 4.76 -3.13 -7.78
CA GLU A 78 3.46 -3.55 -7.29
C GLU A 78 3.67 -4.54 -6.15
N ARG A 79 2.87 -4.45 -5.08
CA ARG A 79 2.91 -5.37 -3.94
C ARG A 79 1.52 -5.57 -3.39
N LEU A 80 1.24 -6.77 -2.89
CA LEU A 80 0.02 -6.99 -2.13
C LEU A 80 0.07 -6.26 -0.78
N ILE A 81 -1.09 -5.81 -0.30
CA ILE A 81 -1.24 -5.19 1.00
C ILE A 81 -2.35 -5.86 1.80
N TYR A 82 -2.28 -5.74 3.12
CA TYR A 82 -3.33 -6.19 4.02
C TYR A 82 -3.43 -5.25 5.23
N LYS A 83 -4.59 -5.21 5.88
CA LYS A 83 -4.79 -4.45 7.11
C LYS A 83 -4.37 -5.27 8.33
N ASP A 84 -3.65 -4.64 9.23
CA ASP A 84 -3.27 -5.17 10.54
C ASP A 84 -3.61 -4.11 11.61
N GLY A 85 -4.79 -4.26 12.21
CA GLY A 85 -5.36 -3.23 13.08
C GLY A 85 -5.55 -1.90 12.33
N ASN A 86 -4.87 -0.86 12.79
CA ASN A 86 -4.89 0.49 12.21
C ASN A 86 -3.82 0.73 11.12
N LYS A 87 -2.99 -0.27 10.83
CA LYS A 87 -1.90 -0.19 9.86
C LYS A 87 -2.26 -0.96 8.59
N ILE A 88 -1.67 -0.52 7.49
CA ILE A 88 -1.68 -1.23 6.20
C ILE A 88 -0.24 -1.68 5.95
N LEU A 89 -0.03 -2.99 5.79
CA LEU A 89 1.29 -3.55 5.54
C LEU A 89 1.35 -4.14 4.15
N THR A 90 2.52 -4.06 3.51
CA THR A 90 2.78 -4.87 2.30
C THR A 90 3.02 -6.32 2.67
N GLU A 91 2.93 -7.21 1.68
CA GLU A 91 3.47 -8.56 1.80
C GLU A 91 4.93 -8.56 2.29
N LYS A 92 5.32 -9.68 2.91
CA LYS A 92 6.68 -9.88 3.42
C LYS A 92 7.62 -10.16 2.25
N LEU A 93 8.64 -9.33 2.09
CA LEU A 93 9.68 -9.52 1.10
C LEU A 93 10.96 -9.99 1.75
N GLY A 94 11.40 -11.19 1.39
CA GLY A 94 12.58 -11.85 1.94
C GLY A 94 12.26 -13.28 2.34
N TYR A 95 12.98 -13.77 3.33
CA TYR A 95 12.84 -15.11 3.88
C TYR A 95 12.10 -15.08 5.21
N PRO A 96 11.52 -16.20 5.67
CA PRO A 96 10.84 -16.26 6.96
C PRO A 96 11.70 -15.75 8.14
N GLN A 97 13.01 -16.00 8.08
CA GLN A 97 13.97 -15.59 9.10
C GLN A 97 14.41 -14.11 8.97
N PHE A 98 14.32 -13.52 7.77
CA PHE A 98 14.62 -12.11 7.54
C PHE A 98 13.79 -11.52 6.41
N TYR A 99 12.92 -10.57 6.72
CA TYR A 99 12.05 -9.94 5.73
C TYR A 99 11.83 -8.46 6.01
N THR A 100 11.37 -7.75 4.99
CA THR A 100 10.96 -6.35 5.09
C THR A 100 9.50 -6.18 4.67
N GLN A 101 8.84 -5.17 5.25
CA GLN A 101 7.50 -4.74 4.89
C GLN A 101 7.44 -3.22 4.93
N LEU A 102 6.65 -2.61 4.04
CA LEU A 102 6.27 -1.22 4.21
C LEU A 102 5.05 -1.16 5.12
N VAL A 103 5.01 -0.13 5.95
CA VAL A 103 3.95 0.13 6.91
C VAL A 103 3.38 1.52 6.63
N PHE A 104 2.08 1.57 6.41
CA PHE A 104 1.30 2.77 6.14
C PHE A 104 0.20 2.93 7.19
N GLU A 105 -0.21 4.17 7.40
CA GLU A 105 -1.39 4.53 8.20
C GLU A 105 -2.25 5.50 7.35
N GLU A 106 -3.58 5.36 7.39
CA GLU A 106 -4.48 5.98 6.39
C GLU A 106 -4.37 7.51 6.28
N ASN A 107 -4.02 8.20 7.36
CA ASN A 107 -3.92 9.67 7.42
C ASN A 107 -2.52 10.16 7.83
N ASN A 108 -1.50 9.32 7.66
CA ASN A 108 -0.13 9.65 8.05
C ASN A 108 0.76 9.82 6.82
N PRO A 109 1.48 10.94 6.67
CA PRO A 109 2.41 11.13 5.55
C PRO A 109 3.66 10.27 5.66
N GLU A 110 3.93 9.71 6.84
CA GLU A 110 5.09 8.86 7.08
C GLU A 110 4.86 7.45 6.56
N ILE A 111 5.80 7.00 5.72
CA ILE A 111 5.92 5.61 5.30
C ILE A 111 7.07 5.02 6.10
N LYS A 112 6.79 3.96 6.84
CA LYS A 112 7.79 3.25 7.64
C LYS A 112 8.18 1.95 6.97
N ILE A 113 9.38 1.49 7.23
CA ILE A 113 9.84 0.16 6.85
C ILE A 113 10.02 -0.66 8.11
N LYS A 114 9.33 -1.81 8.15
CA LYS A 114 9.52 -2.83 9.17
C LYS A 114 10.52 -3.84 8.62
N THR A 115 11.60 -4.05 9.35
CA THR A 115 12.59 -5.09 9.09
C THR A 115 12.51 -6.10 10.22
N VAL A 116 12.46 -7.38 9.88
CA VAL A 116 12.49 -8.47 10.87
C VAL A 116 13.70 -9.33 10.60
N ILE A 117 14.49 -9.65 11.63
CA ILE A 117 15.64 -10.55 11.56
C ILE A 117 15.59 -11.44 12.81
N ASN A 118 15.53 -12.76 12.65
CA ASN A 118 15.49 -13.71 13.77
C ASN A 118 14.43 -13.37 14.83
N ASN A 119 13.22 -12.97 14.39
CA ASN A 119 12.11 -12.50 15.23
C ASN A 119 12.32 -11.16 15.96
N GLU A 120 13.47 -10.51 15.79
CA GLU A 120 13.65 -9.13 16.24
C GLU A 120 13.11 -8.17 15.19
N GLU A 121 12.32 -7.19 15.62
CA GLU A 121 11.67 -6.22 14.73
C GLU A 121 12.29 -4.83 14.90
N GLY A 122 12.70 -4.23 13.78
CA GLY A 122 13.07 -2.82 13.68
C GLY A 122 12.07 -2.07 12.81
N ILE A 123 11.67 -0.87 13.22
CA ILE A 123 10.79 0.01 12.44
C ILE A 123 11.48 1.36 12.28
N ASP A 124 11.76 1.72 11.03
CA ASP A 124 12.40 2.98 10.68
C ASP A 124 11.52 3.82 9.76
N LEU A 125 11.68 5.15 9.84
CA LEU A 125 11.09 6.07 8.88
C LEU A 125 11.80 5.90 7.53
N LEU A 126 11.04 5.49 6.50
CA LEU A 126 11.56 5.35 5.15
C LEU A 126 11.39 6.63 4.35
N SER A 127 10.17 7.19 4.36
CA SER A 127 9.84 8.36 3.56
C SER A 127 8.77 9.20 4.23
N THR A 128 8.78 10.49 3.96
CA THR A 128 7.72 11.42 4.35
C THR A 128 7.12 12.04 3.11
N CYS A 129 5.80 11.97 2.97
CA CYS A 129 5.07 12.47 1.82
C CYS A 129 4.43 13.83 2.11
N LYS A 130 4.50 14.74 1.13
CA LYS A 130 3.95 16.09 1.30
C LYS A 130 2.44 16.15 1.10
N LYS A 131 1.86 15.19 0.39
CA LYS A 131 0.44 15.18 0.02
C LYS A 131 -0.15 13.78 0.17
N ILE A 132 -1.35 13.74 0.76
CA ILE A 132 -2.18 12.55 0.89
C ILE A 132 -3.54 12.87 0.28
N GLU A 133 -3.99 12.04 -0.65
CA GLU A 133 -5.31 12.14 -1.26
C GLU A 133 -6.07 10.83 -1.04
N ARG A 134 -7.33 10.94 -0.62
CA ARG A 134 -8.20 9.78 -0.39
C ARG A 134 -9.40 9.88 -1.31
N PHE A 135 -9.65 8.81 -2.05
CA PHE A 135 -10.77 8.70 -2.98
C PHE A 135 -11.67 7.58 -2.52
N LYS A 136 -12.96 7.88 -2.35
CA LYS A 136 -14.01 6.88 -2.18
C LYS A 136 -14.66 6.67 -3.53
N LYS A 137 -14.84 5.42 -3.95
CA LYS A 137 -15.65 5.10 -5.13
C LYS A 137 -17.09 5.48 -4.83
N GLU A 138 -17.69 6.31 -5.68
CA GLU A 138 -19.13 6.58 -5.61
C GLU A 138 -19.86 5.26 -5.85
N SER A 139 -20.81 4.95 -4.96
CA SER A 139 -21.66 3.74 -5.01
C SER A 139 -22.89 3.98 -5.86
#